data_AF-C4Y4G4-F1
#
_entry.id   AF-C4Y4G4-F1
#
_cell.length_a   1.000
_cell.length_b   1.000
_cell.length_c   1.000
_cell.angle_alpha   90.00
_cell.angle_beta   90.00
_cell.angle_gamma   90.00
#
_symmetry.space_group_name_H-M   'P 1'
#
loop_
_entity.id
_entity.type
_entity.pdbx_description
1 polymer ?
#
loop_
_entity_poly.entity_id
_entity_poly.type
_entity_poly.pdbx_seq_one_letter_code
_entity_poly.pdbx_strand_id
1 'polypeptide(L)'
;MAVPILTIPESAFDPSQYVSARQKNNLITFLLKLVRGSSALLVLMYLVGLFGIKPLMEATALQKLDFLEKCRGSLRDLYLNIIGKVNYIPIVTVNKNNGCRKLYADAICQTDELVQPTESEETQSTLGMNKVASKLQSLLDSLNNCTTLSTTDMPHYRVVDYTLKDFRQKTDMSYFNQRNFFSGPTTQNGKKQVQKNMAQEVKTDIRGIKGLYMSGLA
;
A
#
# COMPACT_ATOMS: atom_id res chain seq x y z
N MET A 1 -28.01 14.60 30.09
CA MET A 1 -27.00 13.57 30.39
C MET A 1 -27.73 12.39 31.00
N ALA A 2 -27.81 11.26 30.31
CA ALA A 2 -28.58 10.09 30.75
C ALA A 2 -27.65 9.09 31.44
N VAL A 3 -27.93 8.80 32.71
CA VAL A 3 -27.22 7.75 33.46
C VAL A 3 -27.72 6.40 32.97
N PRO A 4 -26.84 5.48 32.52
CA PRO A 4 -27.28 4.17 32.07
C PRO A 4 -27.78 3.34 33.26
N ILE A 5 -29.07 3.01 33.24
CA ILE A 5 -29.69 2.11 34.21
C ILE A 5 -29.36 0.68 33.79
N LEU A 6 -28.49 0.02 34.55
CA LEU A 6 -28.20 -1.40 34.41
C LEU A 6 -29.40 -2.20 34.97
N THR A 7 -30.32 -2.61 34.11
CA THR A 7 -31.37 -3.56 34.48
C THR A 7 -30.80 -4.97 34.43
N ILE A 8 -30.48 -5.53 35.60
CA ILE A 8 -30.16 -6.94 35.74
C ILE A 8 -31.48 -7.73 35.57
N PRO A 9 -31.55 -8.72 34.66
CA PRO A 9 -32.77 -9.49 34.47
C PRO A 9 -33.04 -10.35 35.71
N GLU A 10 -34.27 -10.29 36.25
CA GLU A 10 -34.71 -11.09 37.41
C GLU A 10 -34.54 -12.61 37.20
N SER A 11 -34.42 -13.08 35.96
CA SER A 11 -34.11 -14.48 35.63
C SER A 11 -32.69 -14.93 36.02
N ALA A 12 -31.81 -14.01 36.43
CA ALA A 12 -30.52 -14.33 37.02
C ALA A 12 -30.64 -14.70 38.53
N PHE A 13 -31.80 -14.46 39.15
CA PHE A 13 -32.04 -14.72 40.56
C PHE A 13 -32.77 -16.06 40.74
N ASP A 14 -32.00 -17.16 40.77
CA ASP A 14 -32.53 -18.49 41.03
C ASP A 14 -32.28 -18.87 42.52
N PRO A 15 -33.31 -18.81 43.39
CA PRO A 15 -33.17 -19.08 44.82
C PRO A 15 -32.90 -20.56 45.12
N SER A 16 -33.06 -21.47 44.15
CA SER A 16 -32.81 -22.90 44.31
C SER A 16 -31.32 -23.23 44.48
N GLN A 17 -30.42 -22.30 44.13
CA GLN A 17 -28.98 -22.52 44.25
C GLN A 17 -28.50 -22.55 45.72
N TYR A 18 -29.20 -21.88 46.64
CA TYR A 18 -28.77 -21.74 48.04
C TYR A 18 -28.97 -22.99 48.91
N VAL A 19 -29.70 -24.00 48.43
CA VAL A 19 -30.09 -25.17 49.25
C VAL A 19 -29.05 -26.31 49.20
N SER A 20 -28.04 -26.24 48.33
CA SER A 20 -27.01 -27.29 48.23
C SER A 20 -25.71 -26.88 48.93
N ALA A 21 -25.44 -27.54 50.06
CA ALA A 21 -24.22 -27.40 50.86
C ALA A 21 -22.98 -27.98 50.15
N ARG A 22 -22.58 -27.39 49.03
CA ARG A 22 -21.20 -27.38 48.51
C ARG A 22 -21.09 -26.38 47.35
N GLN A 23 -21.48 -25.13 47.57
CA GLN A 23 -21.26 -24.09 46.57
C GLN A 23 -19.76 -23.83 46.43
N LYS A 24 -19.13 -24.40 45.39
CA LYS A 24 -17.87 -23.87 44.89
C LYS A 24 -18.15 -22.43 44.44
N ASN A 25 -17.34 -21.48 44.88
CA ASN A 25 -17.47 -20.07 44.50
C ASN A 25 -17.32 -19.92 42.98
N ASN A 26 -18.44 -19.99 42.27
CA ASN A 26 -18.53 -19.92 40.82
C ASN A 26 -18.06 -18.56 40.30
N LEU A 27 -18.23 -17.49 41.09
CA LEU A 27 -17.74 -16.15 40.77
C LEU A 27 -16.21 -16.11 40.74
N ILE A 28 -15.53 -16.66 41.76
CA ILE A 28 -14.07 -16.73 41.79
C ILE A 28 -13.57 -17.58 40.61
N THR A 29 -14.23 -18.70 40.33
CA THR A 29 -13.90 -19.57 39.20
C THR A 29 -14.09 -18.86 37.84
N PHE A 30 -15.13 -18.04 37.71
CA PHE A 30 -15.40 -17.22 36.53
C PHE A 30 -14.34 -16.13 36.36
N LEU A 31 -13.99 -15.41 37.42
CA LEU A 31 -12.96 -14.37 37.40
C LEU A 31 -11.59 -14.95 37.04
N LEU A 32 -11.24 -16.13 37.58
CA LEU A 32 -10.01 -16.85 37.23
C LEU A 32 -10.01 -17.34 35.78
N LYS A 33 -11.14 -17.80 35.25
CA LYS A 33 -11.30 -18.17 33.83
C LYS A 33 -11.21 -16.95 32.91
N LEU A 34 -11.81 -15.82 33.30
CA LEU A 34 -11.78 -14.58 32.55
C LEU A 34 -10.36 -14.00 32.49
N VAL A 35 -9.66 -13.97 33.63
CA VAL A 35 -8.25 -13.53 33.70
C VAL A 35 -7.35 -14.45 32.86
N ARG A 36 -7.52 -15.78 32.96
CA ARG A 36 -6.77 -16.74 32.13
C ARG A 36 -7.07 -16.58 30.64
N GLY A 37 -8.31 -16.30 30.26
CA GLY A 37 -8.71 -16.03 28.88
C GLY A 37 -8.10 -14.74 28.34
N SER A 38 -8.18 -13.66 29.12
CA SER A 38 -7.60 -12.36 28.76
C SER A 38 -6.07 -12.43 28.68
N SER A 39 -5.40 -13.11 29.61
CA SER A 39 -3.95 -13.28 29.56
C SER A 39 -3.53 -14.14 28.38
N ALA A 40 -4.28 -15.19 28.05
CA ALA A 40 -4.00 -16.03 26.88
C ALA A 40 -4.14 -15.24 25.58
N LEU A 41 -5.14 -14.37 25.47
CA LEU A 41 -5.32 -13.51 24.29
C LEU A 41 -4.20 -12.47 24.15
N LEU A 42 -3.75 -11.88 25.25
CA LEU A 42 -2.57 -10.99 25.25
C LEU A 42 -1.29 -11.71 24.82
N VAL A 43 -1.04 -12.92 25.34
CA VAL A 43 0.11 -13.72 24.95
C VAL A 43 0.05 -14.10 23.46
N LEU A 44 -1.14 -14.45 22.96
CA LEU A 44 -1.33 -14.77 21.55
C LEU A 44 -1.07 -13.56 20.65
N MET A 45 -1.60 -12.38 21.01
CA MET A 45 -1.31 -11.14 20.29
C MET A 45 0.17 -10.77 20.33
N TYR A 46 0.83 -10.98 21.47
CA TYR A 46 2.27 -10.75 21.60
C TYR A 46 3.09 -11.68 20.70
N LEU A 47 2.72 -12.97 20.63
CA LEU A 47 3.35 -13.93 19.73
C LEU A 47 3.15 -13.55 18.25
N VAL A 48 1.96 -13.10 17.86
CA VAL A 48 1.69 -12.61 16.50
C VAL A 48 2.54 -11.38 16.19
N GLY A 49 2.70 -10.46 17.14
CA GLY A 49 3.59 -9.30 16.97
C GLY A 49 5.06 -9.70 16.78
N LEU A 50 5.53 -10.65 17.58
CA LEU A 50 6.94 -11.06 17.59
C LEU A 50 7.30 -11.92 16.37
N PHE A 51 6.41 -12.82 15.93
CA PHE A 51 6.68 -13.72 14.81
C PHE A 51 6.13 -13.23 13.46
N GLY A 52 5.09 -12.40 13.45
CA GLY A 52 4.49 -11.89 12.22
C GLY A 52 5.01 -10.50 11.87
N ILE A 53 4.77 -9.53 12.75
CA ILE A 53 4.99 -8.11 12.44
C ILE A 53 6.48 -7.76 12.47
N LYS A 54 7.22 -8.22 13.47
CA LYS A 54 8.64 -7.91 13.64
C LYS A 54 9.51 -8.34 12.43
N PRO A 55 9.50 -9.60 11.96
CA PRO A 55 10.34 -9.99 10.83
C PRO A 55 9.91 -9.31 9.52
N LEU A 56 8.61 -9.05 9.35
CA LEU A 56 8.11 -8.30 8.20
C LEU A 56 8.68 -6.87 8.18
N MET A 57 8.68 -6.20 9.34
CA MET A 57 9.24 -4.85 9.46
C MET A 57 10.75 -4.83 9.19
N GLU A 58 11.49 -5.79 9.75
CA GLU A 58 12.94 -5.93 9.52
C GLU A 58 13.25 -6.15 8.02
N ALA A 59 12.50 -7.02 7.34
CA ALA A 59 12.69 -7.24 5.90
C ALA A 59 12.45 -5.97 5.07
N THR A 60 11.39 -5.21 5.36
CA THR A 60 11.14 -3.95 4.64
C THR A 60 12.18 -2.87 4.93
N ALA A 61 12.72 -2.82 6.16
CA ALA A 61 13.75 -1.87 6.53
C ALA A 61 15.07 -2.18 5.81
N LEU A 62 15.46 -3.46 5.73
CA LEU A 62 16.65 -3.90 4.99
C LEU A 62 16.54 -3.55 3.51
N GLN A 63 15.40 -3.82 2.86
CA GLN A 63 15.20 -3.47 1.45
C GLN A 63 15.34 -1.96 1.19
N LYS A 64 14.83 -1.12 2.10
CA LYS A 64 14.96 0.34 1.99
C LYS A 64 16.41 0.80 2.19
N LEU A 65 17.14 0.16 3.10
CA LEU A 65 18.55 0.43 3.34
C LEU A 65 19.39 0.06 2.10
N ASP A 66 19.20 -1.14 1.56
CA ASP A 66 19.88 -1.59 0.33
C ASP A 66 19.62 -0.65 -0.85
N PHE A 67 18.38 -0.16 -0.98
CA PHE A 67 18.03 0.83 -1.99
C PHE A 67 18.78 2.15 -1.79
N LEU A 68 18.82 2.66 -0.56
CA LEU A 68 19.55 3.89 -0.22
C LEU A 68 21.06 3.74 -0.47
N GLU A 69 21.65 2.60 -0.15
CA GLU A 69 23.07 2.34 -0.42
C GLU A 69 23.37 2.30 -1.92
N LYS A 70 22.52 1.65 -2.72
CA LYS A 70 22.65 1.67 -4.19
C LYS A 70 22.55 3.09 -4.75
N CYS A 71 21.58 3.88 -4.28
CA CYS A 71 21.45 5.28 -4.68
C CYS A 71 22.68 6.09 -4.27
N ARG A 72 23.19 5.91 -3.05
CA ARG A 72 24.41 6.59 -2.56
C ARG A 72 25.62 6.23 -3.40
N GLY A 73 25.81 4.95 -3.73
CA GLY A 73 26.88 4.48 -4.61
C GLY A 73 26.81 5.13 -5.98
N SER A 74 25.62 5.11 -6.61
CA SER A 74 25.38 5.77 -7.90
C SER A 74 25.63 7.27 -7.85
N LEU A 75 25.23 7.95 -6.78
CA LEU A 75 25.47 9.39 -6.60
C LEU A 75 26.97 9.69 -6.48
N ARG A 76 27.72 8.86 -5.74
CA ARG A 76 29.18 8.97 -5.60
C ARG A 76 29.86 8.76 -6.94
N ASP A 77 29.46 7.76 -7.70
CA ASP A 77 30.05 7.46 -9.01
C ASP A 77 29.72 8.55 -10.03
N LEU A 78 28.52 9.15 -9.94
CA LEU A 78 28.13 10.31 -10.74
C LEU A 78 28.98 11.54 -10.35
N TYR A 79 29.17 11.79 -9.06
CA TYR A 79 30.02 12.88 -8.56
C TYR A 79 31.48 12.73 -9.03
N LEU A 80 32.06 11.53 -8.91
CA LEU A 80 33.41 11.23 -9.40
C LEU A 80 33.50 11.35 -10.92
N ASN A 81 32.49 10.89 -11.66
CA ASN A 81 32.44 11.08 -13.12
C ASN A 81 32.35 12.55 -13.53
N ILE A 82 31.63 13.37 -12.78
CA ILE A 82 31.53 14.81 -13.06
C ILE A 82 32.88 15.48 -12.77
N ILE A 83 33.48 15.22 -11.61
CA ILE A 83 34.81 15.76 -11.29
C ILE A 83 35.84 15.34 -12.33
N GLY A 84 35.88 14.07 -12.69
CA GLY A 84 36.84 13.56 -13.68
C GLY A 84 36.62 14.09 -15.11
N LYS A 85 35.46 14.67 -15.42
CA LYS A 85 35.17 15.31 -16.72
C LYS A 85 35.32 16.83 -16.68
N VAL A 86 35.38 17.44 -15.51
CA VAL A 86 35.56 18.88 -15.35
C VAL A 86 37.06 19.15 -15.23
N ASN A 87 37.72 19.31 -16.38
CA ASN A 87 39.14 19.67 -16.46
C ASN A 87 39.43 21.10 -15.97
N TYR A 88 38.42 21.95 -15.92
CA TYR A 88 38.55 23.36 -15.57
C TYR A 88 37.28 23.84 -14.88
N ILE A 89 37.38 24.20 -13.59
CA ILE A 89 36.33 24.92 -12.89
C ILE A 89 36.59 26.41 -13.12
N PRO A 90 35.74 27.12 -13.88
CA PRO A 90 35.95 28.54 -14.09
C PRO A 90 35.86 29.28 -12.76
N ILE A 91 36.87 30.12 -12.48
CA ILE A 91 36.88 30.96 -11.29
C ILE A 91 35.76 31.99 -11.43
N VAL A 92 34.62 31.74 -10.78
CA VAL A 92 33.51 32.70 -10.76
C VAL A 92 33.86 33.78 -9.74
N THR A 93 34.21 34.96 -10.25
CA THR A 93 34.41 36.15 -9.42
C THR A 93 33.09 36.88 -9.25
N VAL A 94 32.66 37.07 -8.01
CA VAL A 94 31.42 37.81 -7.73
C VAL A 94 31.78 39.26 -7.43
N ASN A 95 31.28 40.17 -8.26
CA ASN A 95 31.36 41.59 -7.95
C ASN A 95 30.27 41.95 -6.94
N LYS A 96 30.59 41.84 -5.64
CA LYS A 96 29.66 42.19 -4.56
C LYS A 96 29.34 43.68 -4.47
N ASN A 97 30.05 44.55 -5.18
CA ASN A 97 29.93 46.00 -5.03
C ASN A 97 29.82 46.68 -6.39
N ASN A 98 28.60 46.74 -6.93
CA ASN A 98 28.15 47.37 -8.18
C ASN A 98 29.11 48.48 -8.72
N GLY A 99 30.18 48.08 -9.43
CA GLY A 99 31.10 48.99 -10.11
C GLY A 99 32.47 49.26 -9.46
N CYS A 100 32.76 48.80 -8.24
CA CYS A 100 34.13 48.88 -7.72
C CYS A 100 34.97 47.68 -8.21
N ARG A 101 36.14 47.97 -8.78
CA ARG A 101 37.11 47.08 -9.45
C ARG A 101 37.66 45.89 -8.62
N LYS A 102 37.13 45.63 -7.42
CA LYS A 102 37.58 44.55 -6.54
C LYS A 102 36.67 43.34 -6.74
N LEU A 103 37.17 42.40 -7.53
CA LEU A 103 36.57 41.09 -7.76
C LEU A 103 37.00 40.14 -6.64
N TYR A 104 36.04 39.53 -5.95
CA TYR A 104 36.32 38.52 -4.94
C TYR A 104 36.11 37.15 -5.58
N ALA A 105 37.18 36.35 -5.67
CA ALA A 105 37.12 34.95 -6.08
C ALA A 105 36.77 34.08 -4.88
N ASP A 106 35.92 33.08 -5.08
CA ASP A 106 35.62 32.09 -4.05
C ASP A 106 36.79 31.09 -3.97
N ALA A 107 37.44 31.01 -2.80
CA ALA A 107 38.69 30.25 -2.62
C ALA A 107 38.51 28.74 -2.79
N ILE A 108 37.26 28.25 -2.77
CA ILE A 108 36.92 26.83 -2.95
C ILE A 108 37.11 26.38 -4.42
N CYS A 109 37.16 27.32 -5.37
CA CYS A 109 37.29 27.03 -6.81
C CYS A 109 38.73 27.11 -7.35
N GLN A 110 39.73 27.36 -6.50
CA GLN A 110 41.11 27.50 -6.93
C GLN A 110 41.83 26.14 -6.86
N THR A 111 41.93 25.44 -7.98
CA THR A 111 42.86 24.31 -8.12
C THR A 111 44.26 24.86 -8.39
N ASP A 112 45.21 24.65 -7.47
CA ASP A 112 46.58 25.17 -7.55
C ASP A 112 47.45 24.51 -8.64
N GLU A 113 46.98 23.44 -9.27
CA GLU A 113 47.72 22.71 -10.29
C GLU A 113 47.38 23.19 -11.71
N LEU A 114 47.81 24.41 -12.05
CA LEU A 114 48.03 24.80 -13.45
C LEU A 114 49.34 24.15 -13.92
N VAL A 115 49.27 22.86 -14.26
CA VAL A 115 50.32 22.20 -15.05
C VAL A 115 50.34 22.87 -16.43
N GLN A 116 51.53 23.35 -16.80
CA GLN A 116 51.82 24.05 -18.06
C GLN A 116 51.22 23.32 -19.26
N PRO A 117 50.66 24.04 -20.25
CA PRO A 117 50.13 23.41 -21.45
C PRO A 117 51.31 22.93 -22.29
N THR A 118 51.56 21.62 -22.29
CA THR A 118 52.42 21.00 -23.29
C THR A 118 51.71 21.11 -24.64
N GLU A 119 52.37 21.77 -25.58
CA GLU A 119 51.95 21.96 -26.97
C GLU A 119 51.83 20.61 -27.70
N SER A 120 50.69 19.91 -27.58
CA SER A 120 50.43 18.71 -28.39
C SER A 120 48.99 18.20 -28.38
N GLU A 121 47.97 19.03 -28.20
CA GLU A 121 46.58 18.64 -28.51
C GLU A 121 45.81 19.78 -29.20
N GLU A 122 46.10 19.98 -30.47
CA GLU A 122 45.22 20.73 -31.36
C GLU A 122 43.86 20.02 -31.46
N THR A 123 42.77 20.77 -31.22
CA THR A 123 41.36 20.47 -31.55
C THR A 123 40.47 19.66 -30.60
N GLN A 124 40.49 19.93 -29.28
CA GLN A 124 39.30 19.67 -28.43
C GLN A 124 38.82 20.89 -27.61
N SER A 125 39.29 22.08 -27.92
CA SER A 125 39.01 23.34 -27.24
C SER A 125 37.81 24.11 -27.83
N THR A 126 36.70 23.43 -28.05
CA THR A 126 35.39 24.10 -28.03
C THR A 126 34.53 23.35 -27.03
N LEU A 127 33.75 24.08 -26.23
CA LEU A 127 32.99 23.68 -25.03
C LEU A 127 31.90 22.59 -25.27
N GLY A 128 32.14 21.66 -26.21
CA GLY A 128 31.19 20.66 -26.64
C GLY A 128 29.87 21.25 -27.13
N MET A 129 29.80 22.56 -27.44
CA MET A 129 28.54 23.25 -27.70
C MET A 129 27.81 22.65 -28.90
N ASN A 130 28.53 22.13 -29.89
CA ASN A 130 27.93 21.41 -31.02
C ASN A 130 27.32 20.06 -30.58
N LYS A 131 27.90 19.37 -29.60
CA LYS A 131 27.32 18.14 -29.01
C LYS A 131 26.14 18.46 -28.10
N VAL A 132 26.19 19.56 -27.35
CA VAL A 132 25.07 20.01 -26.51
C VAL A 132 23.91 20.47 -27.40
N ALA A 133 24.19 21.22 -28.47
CA ALA A 133 23.21 21.65 -29.45
C ALA A 133 22.55 20.45 -30.15
N SER A 134 23.33 19.45 -30.59
CA SER A 134 22.76 18.25 -31.22
C SER A 134 21.94 17.40 -30.25
N LYS A 135 22.33 17.33 -28.97
CA LYS A 135 21.54 16.66 -27.93
C LYS A 135 20.26 17.42 -27.60
N LEU A 136 20.32 18.75 -27.50
CA LEU A 136 19.13 19.60 -27.34
C LEU A 136 18.18 19.47 -28.52
N GLN A 137 18.71 19.40 -29.75
CA GLN A 137 17.91 19.21 -30.94
C GLN A 137 17.25 17.83 -30.97
N SER A 138 17.98 16.76 -30.59
CA SER A 138 17.39 15.43 -30.45
C SER A 138 16.31 15.35 -29.36
N LEU A 139 16.45 16.15 -28.29
CA LEU A 139 15.48 16.22 -27.20
C LEU A 139 14.24 17.01 -27.66
N LEU A 140 14.43 18.09 -28.41
CA LEU A 140 13.35 18.87 -29.02
C LEU A 140 12.57 18.04 -30.05
N ASP A 141 13.25 17.25 -30.88
CA ASP A 141 12.60 16.32 -31.81
C ASP A 141 11.80 15.25 -31.05
N SER A 142 12.34 14.72 -29.96
CA SER A 142 11.63 13.76 -29.11
C SER A 142 10.41 14.38 -28.41
N LEU A 143 10.49 15.64 -27.98
CA LEU A 143 9.37 16.38 -27.38
C LEU A 143 8.30 16.72 -28.42
N ASN A 144 8.68 17.11 -29.64
CA ASN A 144 7.74 17.32 -30.74
C ASN A 144 7.01 16.03 -31.13
N ASN A 145 7.68 14.88 -31.00
CA ASN A 145 7.06 13.57 -31.21
C ASN A 145 6.15 13.12 -30.04
N CYS A 146 6.24 13.77 -28.87
CA CYS A 146 5.33 13.51 -27.76
C CYS A 146 4.02 14.26 -27.99
N THR A 147 3.07 13.60 -28.65
CA THR A 147 1.77 14.17 -29.02
C THR A 147 0.84 14.46 -27.85
N THR A 148 1.12 13.93 -26.65
CA THR A 148 0.22 14.03 -25.48
C THR A 148 1.01 14.26 -24.19
N LEU A 149 0.71 15.35 -23.50
CA LEU A 149 1.33 15.70 -22.20
C LEU A 149 0.61 15.04 -21.01
N SER A 150 -0.66 14.65 -21.22
CA SER A 150 -1.52 14.00 -20.24
C SER A 150 -1.90 12.61 -20.69
N THR A 151 -1.87 11.64 -19.77
CA THR A 151 -2.30 10.26 -20.01
C THR A 151 -3.75 10.16 -20.48
N THR A 152 -4.59 11.16 -20.15
CA THR A 152 -5.99 11.24 -20.58
C THR A 152 -6.19 11.50 -22.07
N ASP A 153 -5.18 12.09 -22.72
CA ASP A 153 -5.24 12.52 -24.11
C ASP A 153 -4.61 11.48 -25.04
N MET A 154 -3.97 10.45 -24.48
CA MET A 154 -3.43 9.33 -25.26
C MET A 154 -4.58 8.61 -26.00
N PRO A 155 -4.44 8.40 -27.33
CA PRO A 155 -5.54 7.89 -28.17
C PRO A 155 -6.04 6.50 -27.75
N HIS A 156 -5.20 5.70 -27.09
CA HIS A 156 -5.54 4.35 -26.65
C HIS A 156 -5.94 4.26 -25.18
N TYR A 157 -5.71 5.31 -24.37
CA TYR A 157 -5.96 5.27 -22.93
C TYR A 157 -7.45 5.16 -22.60
N ARG A 158 -8.30 5.90 -23.31
CA ARG A 158 -9.77 5.82 -23.11
C ARG A 158 -10.29 4.41 -23.40
N VAL A 159 -9.83 3.79 -24.48
CA VAL A 159 -10.25 2.42 -24.85
C VAL A 159 -9.84 1.42 -23.76
N VAL A 160 -8.62 1.53 -23.25
CA VAL A 160 -8.13 0.64 -22.18
C VAL A 160 -8.84 0.89 -20.84
N ASP A 161 -9.16 2.14 -20.51
CA ASP A 161 -9.91 2.47 -19.30
C ASP A 161 -11.34 1.90 -19.34
N TYR A 162 -12.01 1.98 -20.51
CA TYR A 162 -13.32 1.33 -20.70
C TYR A 162 -13.23 -0.19 -20.59
N THR A 163 -12.25 -0.84 -21.23
CA THR A 163 -12.12 -2.30 -21.14
C THR A 163 -11.77 -2.77 -19.72
N LEU A 164 -10.99 -1.98 -18.97
CA LEU A 164 -10.66 -2.27 -17.57
C LEU A 164 -11.89 -2.14 -16.66
N LYS A 165 -12.71 -1.10 -16.87
CA LYS A 165 -13.99 -0.92 -16.15
C LYS A 165 -14.96 -2.06 -16.43
N ASP A 166 -15.09 -2.45 -17.70
CA ASP A 166 -15.93 -3.57 -18.11
C ASP A 166 -15.42 -4.90 -17.52
N PHE A 167 -14.11 -5.10 -17.50
CA PHE A 167 -13.51 -6.28 -16.89
C PHE A 167 -13.81 -6.34 -15.40
N ARG A 168 -13.62 -5.23 -14.69
CA ARG A 168 -13.92 -5.12 -13.25
C ARG A 168 -15.40 -5.41 -12.96
N GLN A 169 -16.31 -4.86 -13.76
CA GLN A 169 -17.74 -5.12 -13.59
C GLN A 169 -18.07 -6.61 -13.83
N LYS A 170 -17.48 -7.23 -14.86
CA LYS A 170 -17.66 -8.66 -15.13
C LYS A 170 -17.10 -9.53 -14.00
N THR A 171 -15.93 -9.19 -13.45
CA THR A 171 -15.36 -9.92 -12.32
C THR A 171 -16.22 -9.76 -11.07
N ASP A 172 -16.70 -8.54 -10.78
CA ASP A 172 -17.55 -8.30 -9.61
C ASP A 172 -18.88 -9.06 -9.73
N MET A 173 -19.48 -9.08 -10.92
CA MET A 173 -20.70 -9.85 -11.19
C MET A 173 -20.51 -11.36 -11.24
N SER A 174 -19.29 -11.87 -11.42
CA SER A 174 -19.01 -13.30 -11.43
C SER A 174 -18.68 -13.80 -10.02
N TYR A 175 -17.77 -13.12 -9.32
CA TYR A 175 -17.25 -13.56 -8.02
C TYR A 175 -18.07 -13.07 -6.83
N PHE A 176 -18.73 -11.91 -6.92
CA PHE A 176 -19.48 -11.31 -5.80
C PHE A 176 -21.00 -11.28 -6.03
N ASN A 177 -21.52 -12.14 -6.91
CA ASN A 177 -22.95 -12.23 -7.12
C ASN A 177 -23.64 -12.90 -5.93
N GLN A 178 -24.09 -12.07 -4.98
CA GLN A 178 -24.78 -12.50 -3.77
C GLN A 178 -26.02 -13.37 -4.06
N ARG A 179 -26.62 -13.27 -5.26
CA ARG A 179 -27.73 -14.15 -5.67
C ARG A 179 -27.30 -15.58 -5.92
N ASN A 180 -26.09 -15.79 -6.45
CA ASN A 180 -25.59 -17.14 -6.77
C ASN A 180 -25.11 -17.90 -5.52
N PHE A 181 -24.79 -17.21 -4.41
CA PHE A 181 -24.41 -17.85 -3.16
C PHE A 181 -25.57 -18.60 -2.47
N PHE A 182 -26.82 -18.20 -2.73
CA PHE A 182 -28.02 -18.79 -2.12
C PHE A 182 -28.91 -19.56 -3.10
N SER A 183 -28.53 -19.63 -4.38
CA SER A 183 -29.21 -20.45 -5.38
C SER A 183 -28.41 -21.73 -5.60
N GLY A 184 -28.82 -22.84 -4.98
CA GLY A 184 -28.22 -24.14 -5.28
C GLY A 184 -28.60 -24.64 -6.69
N PRO A 185 -27.74 -25.44 -7.35
CA PRO A 185 -28.06 -26.04 -8.64
C PRO A 185 -29.16 -27.09 -8.43
N THR A 186 -30.39 -26.79 -8.82
CA THR A 186 -31.46 -27.80 -8.82
C THR A 186 -31.64 -28.29 -10.24
N THR A 187 -30.89 -29.30 -10.68
CA THR A 187 -31.09 -29.87 -12.02
C THR A 187 -32.40 -30.65 -12.04
N GLN A 188 -33.46 -30.09 -12.65
CA GLN A 188 -34.61 -30.87 -13.10
C GLN A 188 -34.91 -30.52 -14.57
N ASN A 189 -34.62 -31.50 -15.43
CA ASN A 189 -35.16 -31.74 -16.76
C ASN A 189 -35.65 -30.51 -17.56
N GLY A 190 -34.71 -29.86 -18.25
CA GLY A 190 -34.93 -29.38 -19.62
C GLY A 190 -35.79 -28.13 -19.84
N LYS A 191 -36.22 -27.39 -18.82
CA LYS A 191 -36.91 -26.09 -19.01
C LYS A 191 -36.32 -25.00 -18.12
N LYS A 192 -36.13 -23.80 -18.69
CA LYS A 192 -35.53 -22.60 -18.07
C LYS A 192 -36.03 -22.40 -16.64
N GLN A 193 -35.14 -22.50 -15.66
CA GLN A 193 -35.46 -22.36 -14.24
C GLN A 193 -35.35 -20.91 -13.77
N VAL A 194 -36.35 -20.50 -12.99
CA VAL A 194 -36.26 -19.36 -12.08
C VAL A 194 -35.41 -19.81 -10.89
N GLN A 195 -34.30 -19.11 -10.61
CA GLN A 195 -33.46 -19.35 -9.44
C GLN A 195 -34.32 -19.24 -8.17
N LYS A 196 -34.51 -20.35 -7.45
CA LYS A 196 -35.21 -20.36 -6.17
C LYS A 196 -34.24 -20.03 -5.04
N ASN A 197 -34.68 -19.19 -4.12
CA ASN A 197 -33.85 -18.73 -3.00
C ASN A 197 -33.90 -19.76 -1.86
N MET A 198 -32.82 -20.52 -1.65
CA MET A 198 -32.77 -21.62 -0.68
C MET A 198 -32.99 -21.14 0.77
N ALA A 199 -32.59 -19.91 1.10
CA ALA A 199 -32.81 -19.37 2.44
C ALA A 199 -34.32 -19.18 2.74
N GLN A 200 -35.12 -18.88 1.72
CA GLN A 200 -36.56 -18.73 1.86
C GLN A 200 -37.23 -20.10 2.01
N GLU A 201 -36.75 -21.11 1.28
CA GLU A 201 -37.23 -22.49 1.33
C GLU A 201 -36.95 -23.13 2.70
N VAL A 202 -35.72 -23.02 3.21
CA VAL A 202 -35.37 -23.50 4.55
C VAL A 202 -36.21 -22.83 5.63
N LYS A 203 -36.50 -21.53 5.49
CA LYS A 203 -37.36 -20.81 6.43
C LYS A 203 -38.81 -21.29 6.39
N THR A 204 -39.33 -21.62 5.21
CA THR A 204 -40.67 -22.22 5.07
C THR A 204 -40.71 -23.65 5.60
N ASP A 205 -39.66 -24.45 5.37
CA ASP A 205 -39.56 -25.83 5.88
C ASP A 205 -39.47 -25.86 7.39
N ILE A 206 -38.65 -25.01 8.02
CA ILE A 206 -38.59 -24.87 9.48
C ILE A 206 -39.96 -24.48 10.04
N ARG A 207 -40.70 -23.60 9.36
CA ARG A 207 -42.06 -23.22 9.76
C ARG A 207 -43.04 -24.38 9.58
N GLY A 208 -42.93 -25.14 8.50
CA GLY A 208 -43.74 -26.33 8.23
C GLY A 208 -43.53 -27.42 9.28
N ILE A 209 -42.26 -27.74 9.58
CA ILE A 209 -41.86 -28.68 10.64
C ILE A 209 -42.41 -28.20 11.98
N LYS A 210 -42.21 -26.92 12.32
CA LYS A 210 -42.77 -26.35 13.55
C LYS A 210 -44.30 -26.46 13.59
N GLY A 211 -44.98 -26.20 12.47
CA GLY A 211 -46.42 -26.37 12.33
C GLY A 211 -46.86 -27.81 12.58
N LEU A 212 -46.15 -28.78 12.00
CA LEU A 212 -46.41 -30.22 12.16
C LEU A 212 -46.33 -30.66 13.62
N TYR A 213 -45.28 -30.23 14.34
CA TYR A 213 -45.10 -30.53 15.76
C TYR A 213 -46.11 -29.78 16.66
N MET A 214 -46.62 -28.62 16.24
CA MET A 214 -47.65 -27.88 16.98
C MET A 214 -49.07 -28.40 16.72
N SER A 215 -49.33 -29.00 15.56
CA SER A 215 -50.66 -29.54 15.19
C SER A 215 -50.90 -30.97 15.68
N GLY A 216 -49.90 -31.65 16.25
CA GLY A 216 -50.05 -32.96 16.89
C GLY A 216 -50.42 -34.12 15.96
N LEU A 217 -50.29 -33.95 14.64
CA LEU A 217 -50.48 -35.02 13.66
C LEU A 217 -49.11 -35.60 13.31
N ALA A 218 -48.74 -36.67 14.01
CA ALA A 218 -47.78 -37.66 13.56
C ALA A 218 -48.54 -38.91 13.12
#